data_AF-A0A1M5CQI9-F1
#
_entry.id   AF-A0A1M5CQI9-F1
#
_cell.length_a   1.000
_cell.length_b   1.000
_cell.length_c   1.000
_cell.angle_alpha   90.00
_cell.angle_beta   90.00
_cell.angle_gamma   90.00
#
_symmetry.space_group_name_H-M   'P 1'
#
loop_
_entity.id
_entity.type
_entity.pdbx_description
1 polymer ?
#
loop_
_entity_poly.entity_id
_entity_poly.type
_entity_poly.pdbx_seq_one_letter_code
_entity_poly.pdbx_strand_id
1 'polypeptide(L)' 'MNFITLNQDNIDQEHICCAITDKKGEPCVSSKKEWMTERFKDGLVFLKLDARGKVFIE' A
#
# COMPACT_ATOMS: atom_id res chain seq x y z
N MET A 1 13.83 10.65 -8.03
CA MET A 1 12.64 9.84 -7.69
C MET A 1 12.89 9.27 -6.31
N ASN A 2 12.10 9.66 -5.31
CA ASN A 2 12.24 9.14 -3.95
C ASN A 2 11.20 8.04 -3.73
N PHE A 3 11.62 6.96 -3.08
CA PHE A 3 10.74 5.86 -2.71
C PHE A 3 10.66 5.76 -1.19
N ILE A 4 9.44 5.59 -0.69
CA ILE A 4 9.13 5.34 0.71
C ILE A 4 8.98 3.83 0.84
N THR A 5 9.76 3.24 1.75
CA THR A 5 9.57 1.84 2.11
C THR A 5 8.40 1.73 3.06
N LEU A 6 7.40 0.96 2.67
CA LEU A 6 6.25 0.68 3.52
C LEU A 6 6.58 -0.44 4.50
N ASN A 7 6.09 -0.28 5.71
CA ASN A 7 6.23 -1.22 6.81
C ASN A 7 4.98 -1.16 7.69
N GLN A 8 4.90 -2.01 8.72
CA GLN A 8 3.74 -2.09 9.61
C GLN A 8 3.42 -0.79 10.36
N ASP A 9 4.41 0.08 10.56
CA ASP A 9 4.26 1.34 11.30
C ASP A 9 3.67 2.45 10.41
N ASN A 10 4.11 2.53 9.15
CA ASN A 10 3.71 3.60 8.24
C ASN A 10 2.58 3.23 7.26
N ILE A 11 2.29 1.94 7.04
CA ILE A 11 1.29 1.52 6.05
C ILE A 11 -0.11 2.04 6.36
N ASP A 12 -0.41 2.31 7.63
CA ASP A 12 -1.69 2.88 8.03
C ASP A 12 -1.76 4.38 7.72
N GLN A 13 -0.68 5.11 7.99
CA GLN A 13 -0.59 6.55 7.75
C GLN A 13 -0.43 6.89 6.26
N GLU A 14 0.20 6.01 5.50
CA GLU A 14 0.50 6.22 4.09
C GLU A 14 -0.74 5.99 3.20
N HIS A 15 -0.87 6.86 2.19
CA HIS A 15 -1.97 6.73 1.22
C HIS A 15 -1.70 5.59 0.24
N ILE A 16 -2.46 4.51 0.39
CA ILE A 16 -2.45 3.36 -0.51
C ILE A 16 -3.63 3.48 -1.49
N CYS A 17 -3.34 3.65 -2.78
CA CYS A 17 -4.37 3.70 -3.81
C CYS A 17 -4.63 2.30 -4.38
N CYS A 18 -5.91 1.94 -4.54
CA CYS A 18 -6.35 0.72 -5.23
C CYS A 18 -6.77 1.08 -6.66
N ALA A 19 -6.37 0.28 -7.66
CA ALA A 19 -6.81 0.47 -9.05
C ALA A 19 -8.26 0.01 -9.27
N ILE A 20 -8.75 -0.86 -8.40
CA ILE A 20 -10.09 -1.43 -8.40
C ILE A 20 -10.93 -0.62 -7.39
N THR A 21 -11.44 0.51 -7.84
CA THR A 21 -12.38 1.34 -7.08
C THR A 21 -13.63 1.46 -7.94
N ASP A 22 -14.44 0.40 -7.97
CA ASP A 22 -15.68 0.39 -8.76
C ASP A 22 -16.83 1.09 -8.00
N LYS A 23 -16.83 1.06 -6.66
CA LYS A 23 -17.91 1.65 -5.86
C LYS A 23 -17.42 2.43 -4.64
N LYS A 24 -18.06 3.59 -4.47
CA LYS A 24 -17.94 4.51 -3.35
C LYS A 24 -18.23 3.76 -2.04
N GLY A 25 -17.19 3.33 -1.32
CA GLY A 25 -17.31 2.68 0.00
C GLY A 25 -16.78 1.25 0.12
N GLU A 26 -16.13 0.70 -0.92
CA GLU A 26 -15.56 -0.65 -0.84
C GLU A 26 -14.22 -0.67 -0.06
N PRO A 27 -14.01 -1.62 0.88
CA PRO A 27 -12.80 -1.68 1.70
C PRO A 27 -11.54 -2.16 0.95
N CYS A 28 -11.44 -1.98 -0.38
CA CYS A 28 -10.28 -2.44 -1.17
C CYS A 28 -8.95 -1.93 -0.57
N VAL A 29 -8.94 -0.69 -0.08
CA VAL A 29 -7.74 -0.10 0.55
C VAL A 29 -7.40 -0.82 1.85
N SER A 30 -8.40 -1.08 2.71
CA SER A 30 -8.21 -1.79 3.98
C SER A 30 -7.72 -3.22 3.75
N SER A 31 -8.38 -3.97 2.86
CA SER A 31 -7.96 -5.34 2.51
C SER A 31 -6.58 -5.39 1.88
N LYS A 32 -6.18 -4.37 1.11
CA LYS A 32 -4.82 -4.27 0.55
C LYS A 32 -3.78 -3.99 1.63
N LYS A 33 -4.10 -3.13 2.61
CA LYS A 33 -3.24 -2.88 3.77
C LYS A 33 -3.08 -4.13 4.64
N GLU A 34 -4.16 -4.86 4.88
CA GLU A 34 -4.14 -6.13 5.61
C GLU A 34 -3.27 -7.17 4.89
N TRP A 35 -3.49 -7.36 3.59
CA TRP A 35 -2.69 -8.27 2.78
C TRP A 35 -1.20 -7.91 2.80
N MET A 36 -0.85 -6.64 2.61
CA MET A 36 0.53 -6.15 2.74
C MET A 36 1.11 -6.42 4.13
N THR A 37 0.30 -6.25 5.17
CA THR A 37 0.70 -6.47 6.57
C THR A 37 1.08 -7.92 6.84
N GLU A 38 0.32 -8.86 6.26
CA GLU A 38 0.65 -10.29 6.31
C GLU A 38 1.92 -10.60 5.51
N ARG A 39 2.07 -10.00 4.33
CA ARG A 39 3.23 -10.18 3.45
C ARG A 39 4.53 -9.62 4.01
N PHE A 40 4.50 -8.57 4.85
CA PHE A 40 5.69 -8.11 5.56
C PHE A 40 6.32 -9.22 6.43
N LYS A 41 5.50 -10.13 6.99
CA LYS A 41 5.98 -11.26 7.79
C LYS A 41 6.71 -12.31 6.96
N ASP A 42 6.42 -12.36 5.66
CA ASP A 42 7.05 -13.23 4.67
C ASP A 42 8.38 -12.65 4.14
N GLY A 43 8.75 -11.44 4.58
CA GLY A 43 9.96 -10.73 4.12
C GLY A 43 9.75 -9.90 2.86
N LEU A 44 8.52 -9.69 2.41
CA LEU A 44 8.19 -8.85 1.25
C LEU A 44 8.34 -7.36 1.62
N VAL A 45 8.94 -6.60 0.71
CA VAL A 45 9.23 -5.17 0.90
C VAL A 45 8.45 -4.38 -0.13
N PHE A 46 7.54 -3.52 0.35
CA PHE A 46 6.73 -2.71 -0.55
C PHE A 46 7.29 -1.30 -0.66
N LEU A 47 7.56 -0.84 -1.88
CA LEU A 47 8.03 0.51 -2.15
C LEU A 47 6.91 1.35 -2.78
N LYS A 48 6.66 2.51 -2.18
CA LYS A 48 5.74 3.54 -2.69
C LYS A 48 6.56 4.71 -3.24
N LEU A 49 6.15 5.27 -4.37
CA LEU A 49 6.74 6.53 -4.84
C LEU A 49 6.31 7.70 -3.92
N ASP A 50 7.25 8.56 -3.56
CA ASP A 50 7.01 9.83 -2.84
C ASP A 50 6.38 10.89 -3.76
N ALA A 51 5.30 10.51 -4.44
CA ALA A 51 4.52 11.38 -5.31
C ALA A 51 3.06 10.92 -5.30
N ARG A 52 2.14 11.83 -5.63
CA ARG A 52 0.74 11.47 -5.88
C ARG A 52 0.65 10.64 -7.17
N GLY A 53 0.64 9.32 -7.03
CA GLY A 53 0.56 8.39 -8.16
C GLY A 53 0.58 6.93 -7.73
N LYS A 54 0.11 6.04 -8.61
CA LYS A 54 0.09 4.60 -8.37
C LYS A 54 1.42 3.98 -8.82
N VAL A 55 2.38 3.86 -7.91
CA VAL A 55 3.57 3.04 -8.13
C VAL A 55 3.81 2.24 -6.86
N PHE A 56 3.52 0.94 -6.95
CA PHE A 56 3.81 -0.07 -5.95
C PHE A 56 4.73 -1.07 -6.61
N ILE A 57 5.86 -1.33 -5.96
CA ILE A 57 6.82 -2.36 -6.36
C ILE A 57 6.92 -3.33 -5.19
N GLU A 58 6.79 -4.62 -5.51
CA GLU A 58 7.09 -5.77 -4.63
C GLU A 58 8.54 -6.20 -4.84
#